data_AF-A0A3D1ZI65-F1
#
_entry.id   AF-A0A3D1ZI65-F1
#
_cell.length_a   1.000
_cell.length_b   1.000
_cell.length_c   1.000
_cell.angle_alpha   90.00
_cell.angle_beta   90.00
_cell.angle_gamma   90.00
#
_symmetry.space_group_name_H-M   'P 1'
#
loop_
_entity.id
_entity.type
_entity.pdbx_description
1 polymer ?
#
loop_
_entity_poly.entity_id
_entity_poly.type
_entity_poly.pdbx_seq_one_letter_code
_entity_poly.pdbx_strand_id
1 'polypeptide(L)'
;SGLTPAVLALSSGMPMAVGAAVAMGASQAGFMTLTHTMIQSITPDGVRGRVGGVYSVHIGGMMASANLINGGLADSLDAAMLLLVAGVGFVIVMFASWQGVTLRGIYRRGLQASSSASGD
;
A
#
# COMPACT_ATOMS: atom_id res chain seq x y z
N SER A 1 -1.55 5.55 6.44
CA SER A 1 -0.95 4.23 6.75
C SER A 1 0.55 4.33 7.03
N GLY A 2 1.35 5.10 6.26
CA GLY A 2 2.81 5.13 6.43
C GLY A 2 3.39 6.00 7.56
N LEU A 3 2.83 7.19 7.77
CA LEU A 3 3.34 8.13 8.79
C LEU A 3 2.99 7.68 10.23
N THR A 4 1.90 6.94 10.38
CA THR A 4 1.36 6.53 11.68
C THR A 4 2.23 5.51 12.44
N PRO A 5 2.83 4.47 11.81
CA PRO A 5 3.87 3.64 12.42
C PRO A 5 5.09 4.42 12.91
N ALA A 6 5.53 5.43 12.16
CA ALA A 6 6.67 6.27 12.56
C ALA A 6 6.36 7.13 13.79
N VAL A 7 5.14 7.66 13.87
CA VAL A 7 4.65 8.38 15.07
C VAL A 7 4.50 7.43 16.26
N LEU A 8 4.06 6.18 16.04
CA LEU A 8 3.97 5.16 17.09
C LEU A 8 5.36 4.80 17.63
N ALA A 9 6.36 4.66 16.75
CA ALA A 9 7.75 4.39 17.12
C ALA A 9 8.38 5.49 17.98
N LEU A 10 7.98 6.75 17.78
CA LEU A 10 8.46 7.91 18.51
C LEU A 10 7.62 8.22 19.78
N SER A 11 6.60 7.41 20.08
CA SER A 11 5.70 7.71 21.19
C SER A 11 6.38 7.51 22.54
N SER A 12 6.34 8.54 23.38
CA SER A 12 6.95 8.54 24.72
C SER A 12 5.96 8.27 25.86
N GLY A 13 4.68 8.07 25.52
CA GLY A 13 3.61 7.85 26.50
C GLY A 13 2.38 7.16 25.92
N MET A 14 1.65 6.45 26.79
CA MET A 14 0.49 5.61 26.43
C MET A 14 -0.59 6.36 25.61
N PRO A 15 -0.97 7.62 25.92
CA PRO A 15 -1.99 8.32 25.14
C PRO A 15 -1.56 8.58 23.68
N MET A 16 -0.28 8.90 23.47
CA MET A 16 0.27 9.15 22.14
C MET A 16 0.36 7.85 21.33
N ALA A 17 0.74 6.74 21.97
CA ALA A 17 0.77 5.42 21.35
C ALA A 17 -0.63 4.97 20.91
N VAL A 18 -1.65 5.14 21.77
CA VAL A 18 -3.04 4.81 21.45
C VAL A 18 -3.55 5.67 20.30
N GLY A 19 -3.29 6.98 20.31
CA GLY A 19 -3.67 7.88 19.22
C GLY A 19 -3.06 7.48 17.88
N ALA A 20 -1.76 7.12 17.88
CA ALA A 20 -1.06 6.66 16.68
C ALA A 20 -1.59 5.31 16.18
N ALA A 21 -1.90 4.38 17.08
CA ALA A 21 -2.49 3.09 16.75
C ALA A 21 -3.89 3.22 16.14
N VAL A 22 -4.74 4.09 16.70
CA VAL A 22 -6.06 4.40 16.14
C VAL A 22 -5.93 4.99 14.74
N ALA A 23 -5.05 5.97 14.55
CA ALA A 23 -4.83 6.60 13.25
C ALA A 23 -4.28 5.61 12.21
N MET A 24 -3.38 4.70 12.64
CA MET A 24 -2.87 3.62 11.81
C MET A 24 -3.99 2.69 11.34
N GLY A 25 -4.81 2.20 12.28
CA GLY A 25 -5.94 1.32 12.00
C GLY A 25 -6.97 1.96 11.08
N ALA A 26 -7.41 3.19 11.39
CA ALA A 26 -8.40 3.91 10.59
C ALA A 26 -7.93 4.12 9.14
N SER A 27 -6.67 4.56 8.96
CA SER A 27 -6.10 4.79 7.64
C SER A 27 -5.92 3.50 6.86
N GLN A 28 -5.48 2.42 7.53
CA GLN A 28 -5.20 1.14 6.89
C GLN A 28 -6.48 0.42 6.50
N ALA A 29 -7.49 0.40 7.37
CA ALA A 29 -8.79 -0.20 7.09
C ALA A 29 -9.50 0.51 5.93
N GLY A 30 -9.45 1.85 5.88
CA GLY A 30 -9.97 2.63 4.78
C GLY A 30 -9.30 2.30 3.45
N PHE A 31 -7.96 2.27 3.42
CA PHE A 31 -7.21 1.89 2.22
C PHE A 31 -7.55 0.47 1.75
N MET A 32 -7.52 -0.52 2.64
CA MET A 32 -7.83 -1.91 2.30
C MET A 32 -9.24 -2.06 1.73
N THR A 33 -10.22 -1.36 2.33
CA THR A 33 -11.62 -1.42 1.89
C THR A 33 -11.78 -0.82 0.51
N LEU A 34 -11.24 0.39 0.28
CA LEU A 34 -11.33 1.08 -1.01
C LEU A 34 -10.63 0.32 -2.14
N THR A 35 -9.45 -0.24 -1.88
CA THR A 35 -8.75 -1.05 -2.88
C THR A 35 -9.55 -2.31 -3.22
N HIS A 36 -10.08 -3.01 -2.22
CA HIS A 36 -10.86 -4.21 -2.45
C HIS A 36 -12.16 -3.92 -3.21
N THR A 37 -12.89 -2.85 -2.87
CA THR A 37 -14.11 -2.46 -3.59
C THR A 37 -13.82 -1.97 -5.00
N MET A 38 -12.72 -1.25 -5.21
CA MET A 38 -12.27 -0.83 -6.55
C MET A 38 -11.96 -2.04 -7.44
N ILE A 39 -11.25 -3.05 -6.92
CA ILE A 39 -10.96 -4.29 -7.66
C ILE A 39 -12.27 -4.99 -8.02
N GLN A 40 -13.21 -5.08 -7.07
CA GLN A 40 -14.50 -5.71 -7.33
C GLN A 40 -15.36 -4.96 -8.35
N SER A 41 -15.30 -3.62 -8.39
CA SER A 41 -16.13 -2.80 -9.29
C SER A 41 -15.67 -2.84 -10.74
N ILE A 42 -14.38 -3.02 -10.99
CA ILE A 42 -13.82 -3.16 -12.34
C ILE A 42 -13.80 -4.61 -12.85
N THR A 43 -14.12 -5.58 -11.98
CA THR A 43 -14.06 -7.01 -12.32
C THR A 43 -15.43 -7.53 -12.75
N PRO A 44 -15.53 -8.24 -13.90
CA PRO A 44 -16.78 -8.85 -14.34
C PRO A 44 -17.31 -9.89 -13.34
N ASP A 45 -18.64 -9.94 -13.17
CA ASP A 45 -19.32 -10.79 -12.17
C ASP A 45 -18.90 -12.27 -12.22
N GLY A 46 -18.76 -12.83 -13.44
CA GLY A 46 -18.43 -14.25 -13.65
C GLY A 46 -17.03 -14.67 -13.21
N VAL A 47 -16.11 -13.71 -13.01
CA VAL A 47 -14.73 -13.99 -12.57
C VAL A 47 -14.34 -13.27 -11.27
N ARG A 48 -15.26 -12.51 -10.66
CA ARG A 48 -15.01 -11.72 -9.45
C ARG A 48 -14.45 -12.55 -8.28
N GLY A 49 -14.93 -13.78 -8.11
CA GLY A 49 -14.40 -14.71 -7.10
C GLY A 49 -12.95 -15.13 -7.37
N ARG A 50 -12.59 -15.37 -8.64
CA ARG A 50 -11.23 -15.75 -9.04
C ARG A 50 -10.25 -14.59 -8.86
N VAL A 51 -10.65 -13.39 -9.28
CA VAL A 51 -9.84 -12.18 -9.09
C VAL A 51 -9.69 -11.84 -7.61
N GLY A 52 -10.76 -11.97 -6.82
CA GLY A 52 -10.71 -11.83 -5.36
C GLY A 52 -9.76 -12.85 -4.71
N GLY A 53 -9.74 -14.10 -5.20
CA GLY A 53 -8.80 -15.12 -4.75
C GLY A 53 -7.34 -14.75 -5.02
N VAL A 54 -7.02 -14.30 -6.25
CA VAL A 54 -5.66 -13.83 -6.60
C VAL A 54 -5.26 -12.62 -5.76
N TYR A 55 -6.17 -11.67 -5.55
CA TYR A 55 -5.94 -10.52 -4.68
C TYR A 55 -5.67 -10.94 -3.23
N SER A 56 -6.44 -11.90 -2.69
CA SER A 56 -6.26 -12.41 -1.33
C SER A 56 -4.89 -13.09 -1.17
N VAL A 57 -4.45 -13.89 -2.15
CA VAL A 57 -3.10 -14.47 -2.16
C VAL A 57 -2.03 -13.39 -2.23
N HIS A 58 -2.23 -12.33 -3.02
CA HIS A 58 -1.28 -11.23 -3.11
C HIS A 58 -1.11 -10.50 -1.78
N ILE A 59 -2.21 -10.10 -1.13
CA ILE A 59 -2.16 -9.41 0.17
C ILE A 59 -1.65 -10.34 1.27
N GLY A 60 -2.15 -11.58 1.33
CA GLY A 60 -1.71 -12.58 2.31
C GLY A 60 -0.22 -12.92 2.17
N GLY A 61 0.27 -13.07 0.93
CA GLY A 61 1.68 -13.32 0.64
C GLY A 61 2.59 -12.15 1.03
N MET A 62 2.18 -10.91 0.73
CA MET A 62 2.91 -9.71 1.15
C MET A 62 2.96 -9.60 2.69
N MET A 63 1.85 -9.86 3.38
CA MET A 63 1.78 -9.84 4.84
C MET A 63 2.64 -10.94 5.47
N ALA A 64 2.58 -12.17 4.95
CA ALA A 64 3.40 -13.28 5.45
C ALA A 64 4.90 -12.98 5.27
N SER A 65 5.29 -12.45 4.12
CA SER A 65 6.67 -12.06 3.83
C SER A 65 7.15 -10.95 4.78
N ALA A 66 6.33 -9.91 4.98
CA ALA A 66 6.66 -8.82 5.89
C ALA A 66 6.76 -9.29 7.35
N ASN A 67 5.86 -10.19 7.78
CA ASN A 67 5.89 -10.76 9.12
C ASN A 67 7.12 -11.66 9.34
N LEU A 68 7.53 -12.42 8.32
CA LEU A 68 8.75 -13.23 8.39
C LEU A 68 10.00 -12.36 8.53
N ILE A 69 10.08 -11.30 7.72
CA ILE A 69 11.16 -10.30 7.81
C ILE A 69 11.17 -9.67 9.21
N ASN A 70 10.03 -9.16 9.68
CA ASN A 70 9.92 -8.55 11.01
C ASN A 70 10.30 -9.53 12.13
N GLY A 71 9.87 -10.79 12.05
CA GLY A 71 10.22 -11.82 13.02
C GLY A 71 11.71 -12.12 13.05
N GLY A 72 12.34 -12.25 11.87
CA GLY A 72 13.79 -12.48 11.78
C GLY A 72 14.63 -11.28 12.23
N LEU A 73 14.14 -10.05 12.05
CA LEU A 73 14.83 -8.86 12.53
C LEU A 73 14.54 -8.55 14.01
N ALA A 74 13.42 -9.01 14.58
CA ALA A 74 13.05 -8.77 15.98
C ALA A 74 14.06 -9.34 16.99
N ASP A 75 14.81 -10.37 16.62
CA ASP A 75 15.88 -10.94 17.47
C ASP A 75 17.12 -10.02 17.54
N SER A 76 17.25 -9.06 16.62
CA SER A 76 18.45 -8.21 16.45
C SER A 76 18.18 -6.71 16.57
N LEU A 77 16.94 -6.27 16.38
CA LEU A 77 16.53 -4.87 16.38
C LEU A 77 15.35 -4.65 17.33
N ASP A 78 15.38 -3.53 18.05
CA ASP A 78 14.29 -3.12 18.93
C ASP A 78 13.01 -2.76 18.13
N ALA A 79 11.84 -3.00 18.72
CA ALA A 79 10.55 -2.87 18.04
C ALA A 79 10.28 -1.44 17.52
N ALA A 80 10.75 -0.43 18.26
CA ALA A 80 10.67 0.97 17.84
C ALA A 80 11.49 1.22 16.56
N MET A 81 12.67 0.62 16.45
CA MET A 81 13.54 0.79 15.29
C MET A 81 12.95 0.12 14.04
N LEU A 82 12.33 -1.06 14.20
CA LEU A 82 11.61 -1.74 13.12
C LEU A 82 10.45 -0.91 12.57
N LEU A 83 9.62 -0.36 13.45
CA LEU A 83 8.48 0.48 13.08
C LEU A 83 8.93 1.78 12.40
N LEU A 84 10.03 2.38 12.87
CA LEU A 84 10.58 3.59 12.29
C LEU A 84 11.14 3.35 10.89
N VAL A 85 11.95 2.30 10.69
CA VAL A 85 12.51 1.94 9.38
C VAL A 85 11.41 1.61 8.39
N ALA A 86 10.41 0.82 8.79
CA ALA A 86 9.27 0.48 7.93
C ALA A 86 8.44 1.72 7.55
N GLY A 87 8.16 2.60 8.51
CA GLY A 87 7.42 3.84 8.29
C GLY A 87 8.15 4.80 7.34
N VAL A 88 9.44 5.03 7.56
CA VAL A 88 10.27 5.89 6.70
C VAL A 88 10.42 5.29 5.31
N GLY A 89 10.67 3.97 5.21
CA GLY A 89 10.74 3.26 3.93
C GLY A 89 9.46 3.41 3.12
N PHE A 90 8.29 3.28 3.75
CA PHE A 90 7.01 3.52 3.08
C PHE A 90 6.89 4.95 2.55
N VAL A 91 7.28 5.97 3.33
CA VAL A 91 7.24 7.36 2.89
C VAL A 91 8.15 7.59 1.68
N ILE A 92 9.38 7.05 1.70
CA ILE A 92 10.31 7.13 0.57
C ILE A 92 9.70 6.50 -0.69
N VAL A 93 9.12 5.31 -0.58
CA VAL A 93 8.46 4.63 -1.71
C VAL A 93 7.27 5.44 -2.23
N MET A 94 6.46 6.05 -1.35
CA MET A 94 5.37 6.92 -1.76
C MET A 94 5.85 8.16 -2.51
N PHE A 95 6.92 8.82 -2.03
CA PHE A 95 7.54 9.93 -2.73
C PHE A 95 8.14 9.50 -4.08
N ALA A 96 8.83 8.36 -4.14
CA ALA A 96 9.37 7.81 -5.38
C ALA A 96 8.26 7.46 -6.38
N SER A 97 7.16 6.85 -5.92
CA SER A 97 5.99 6.54 -6.74
C SER A 97 5.35 7.80 -7.32
N TRP A 98 5.22 8.86 -6.52
CA TRP A 98 4.73 10.16 -6.97
C TRP A 98 5.60 10.75 -8.10
N GLN A 99 6.92 10.59 -8.01
CA GLN A 99 7.87 11.06 -9.04
C GLN A 99 7.92 10.15 -10.27
N GLY A 100 7.79 8.82 -10.10
CA GLY A 100 8.10 7.83 -11.13
C GLY A 100 6.99 7.59 -12.15
N VAL A 101 5.71 7.74 -11.80
CA VAL A 101 4.60 7.44 -12.71
C VAL A 101 3.44 8.38 -12.45
N THR A 102 3.67 9.69 -12.63
CA THR A 102 2.53 10.58 -12.78
C THR A 102 1.84 10.28 -14.10
N LEU A 103 0.54 10.00 -14.02
CA LEU A 103 -0.47 10.01 -15.07
C LEU A 103 -0.27 11.08 -16.17
N ARG A 104 0.54 12.12 -15.93
CA ARG A 104 1.08 13.06 -16.93
C ARG A 104 1.65 12.40 -18.18
N GLY A 105 2.36 11.26 -18.06
CA GLY A 105 2.92 10.55 -19.22
C GLY A 105 1.85 9.85 -20.07
N ILE A 106 0.84 9.28 -19.40
CA ILE A 106 -0.26 8.55 -20.02
C ILE A 106 -1.25 9.52 -20.68
N TYR A 107 -1.56 10.65 -20.03
CA TYR A 107 -2.39 11.72 -20.61
C TYR A 107 -1.71 12.45 -21.78
N ARG A 108 -0.37 12.58 -21.79
CA ARG A 108 0.36 13.15 -22.93
C ARG A 108 0.49 12.19 -24.12
N ARG A 109 0.50 10.86 -23.90
CA ARG A 109 0.60 9.85 -24.98
C ARG A 109 -0.75 9.32 -25.45
N GLY A 110 -1.82 9.49 -24.67
CA GLY A 110 -3.14 8.88 -24.85
C GLY A 110 -4.08 9.54 -25.86
N LEU A 111 -3.57 10.10 -26.96
CA LEU A 111 -4.39 10.52 -28.13
C LEU A 111 -3.77 10.18 -29.49
N GLN A 112 -2.53 9.67 -29.55
CA GLN A 112 -1.86 9.36 -30.84
C GLN A 112 -2.08 7.93 -31.34
N ALA A 113 -2.68 7.04 -30.55
CA ALA A 113 -2.82 5.62 -30.90
C ALA A 113 -4.13 5.27 -31.63
N SER A 114 -5.01 6.25 -31.93
CA SER A 114 -6.35 5.97 -32.48
C SER A 114 -6.64 6.59 -33.85
N SER A 115 -5.68 7.30 -34.47
CA SER A 115 -5.87 7.92 -35.80
C SER A 115 -5.09 7.26 -36.95
N SER A 116 -4.33 6.20 -36.71
CA SER A 116 -3.56 5.49 -37.76
C SER A 116 -4.09 4.10 -38.10
N ALA A 117 -5.30 3.74 -37.67
CA ALA A 117 -5.93 2.46 -37.98
C ALA A 117 -7.14 2.57 -38.94
N SER A 118 -7.31 3.72 -39.61
CA SER A 118 -8.39 3.96 -40.58
C SER A 118 -7.90 4.56 -41.91
N GLY A 119 -6.68 4.25 -42.32
CA GLY A 119 -6.14 4.69 -43.61
C GLY A 119 -4.94 3.85 -43.97
N ASP A 120 -5.20 2.70 -44.57
CA ASP A 120 -4.56 2.14 -45.77
C ASP A 120 -5.08 0.70 -46.00
#